data_AF-A0A2A2B973-F1
#
_entry.id   AF-A0A2A2B973-F1
#
_cell.length_a   1.000
_cell.length_b   1.000
_cell.length_c   1.000
_cell.angle_alpha   90.00
_cell.angle_beta   90.00
_cell.angle_gamma   90.00
#
_symmetry.space_group_name_H-M   'P 1'
#
loop_
_entity.id
_entity.type
_entity.pdbx_description
1 polymer ?
#
loop_
_entity_poly.entity_id
_entity_poly.type
_entity_poly.pdbx_seq_one_letter_code
_entity_poly.pdbx_strand_id
1 'polypeptide(L)'
;MKATEKYRRVFGSMSHLKESMPWTMGLSNIVEFLVWEPQRILGVSKKQYVRQIIEWATAPELKDKEVEEIESIVSKKLNHKMSESEQLETYSKQTMGICSAREAVRRITFFSEEYLNKELDIFLSLCSDNYLDQFYGQFMRFEQGASWSTHGNSGIFEASTELKAMYMDNLAYNHQSNLLVANELKFNGRKNPDQLLKYCLMYEHLLEKGFIDKGAKFLLLFIGGSALESNKQCLVDRELALCHKRPKKYQYLLRQELLDIVDCLEVASITWQSLIEFNNCYLAENSLCQVEQKLLQGFNQSLQSKSFMHLSR
;
A
#
# COMPACT_ATOMS: atom_id res chain seq x y z
N MET A 1 -3.34 25.63 14.46
CA MET A 1 -2.83 25.03 13.20
C MET A 1 -3.17 23.55 13.21
N LYS A 2 -4.02 23.10 12.28
CA LYS A 2 -4.41 21.70 12.12
C LYS A 2 -3.19 20.84 11.78
N ALA A 3 -3.21 19.53 12.07
CA ALA A 3 -2.10 18.63 11.75
C ALA A 3 -1.73 18.67 10.25
N THR A 4 -2.74 18.73 9.39
CA THR A 4 -2.61 18.88 7.94
C THR A 4 -1.85 20.15 7.54
N GLU A 5 -2.16 21.30 8.17
CA GLU A 5 -1.47 22.57 7.91
C GLU A 5 0.00 22.54 8.36
N LYS A 6 0.28 21.87 9.49
CA LYS A 6 1.67 21.64 9.94
C LYS A 6 2.45 20.81 8.93
N TYR A 7 1.83 19.74 8.42
CA TYR A 7 2.45 18.85 7.44
C TYR A 7 2.75 19.61 6.14
N ARG A 8 1.76 20.31 5.58
CA ARG A 8 1.93 21.09 4.33
C ARG A 8 3.02 22.14 4.44
N ARG A 9 3.20 22.76 5.62
CA ARG A 9 4.25 23.76 5.84
C ARG A 9 5.66 23.17 5.77
N VAL A 10 5.84 21.91 6.14
CA VAL A 10 7.17 21.27 6.19
C VAL A 10 7.46 20.50 4.90
N PHE A 11 6.48 19.74 4.41
CA PHE A 11 6.66 18.79 3.31
C PHE A 11 6.02 19.24 2.00
N GLY A 12 5.30 20.38 2.01
CA GLY A 12 4.59 20.89 0.85
C GLY A 12 3.22 20.23 0.64
N SER A 13 2.63 20.52 -0.51
CA SER A 13 1.35 19.99 -0.95
C SER A 13 1.35 19.88 -2.46
N MET A 14 0.51 18.99 -2.99
CA MET A 14 0.18 18.95 -4.40
C MET A 14 -1.21 19.57 -4.63
N SER A 15 -1.42 20.13 -5.83
CA SER A 15 -2.72 20.66 -6.24
C SER A 15 -3.39 19.83 -7.33
N HIS A 16 -2.61 18.98 -8.02
CA HIS A 16 -3.09 18.09 -9.07
C HIS A 16 -2.28 16.79 -9.12
N LEU A 17 -2.90 15.69 -9.54
CA LEU A 17 -2.19 14.42 -9.70
C LEU A 17 -1.16 14.44 -10.82
N LYS A 18 -1.15 15.44 -11.71
CA LYS A 18 -0.16 15.54 -12.79
C LYS A 18 1.21 15.99 -12.29
N GLU A 19 1.26 16.51 -11.08
CA GLU A 19 2.50 16.93 -10.44
C GLU A 19 3.32 15.68 -10.10
N SER A 20 4.48 15.52 -10.73
CA SER A 20 5.36 14.40 -10.43
C SER A 20 5.90 14.52 -9.01
N MET A 21 5.80 13.44 -8.25
CA MET A 21 6.40 13.36 -6.92
C MET A 21 7.79 12.72 -7.03
N PRO A 22 8.82 13.26 -6.36
CA PRO A 22 10.12 12.62 -6.32
C PRO A 22 10.01 11.22 -5.71
N TRP A 23 10.69 10.23 -6.28
CA TRP A 23 10.74 8.85 -5.75
C TRP A 23 11.22 8.79 -4.28
N THR A 24 11.99 9.79 -3.83
CA THR A 24 12.45 9.94 -2.44
C THR A 24 11.31 10.17 -1.45
N MET A 25 10.13 10.59 -1.93
CA MET A 25 8.92 10.63 -1.11
C MET A 25 8.45 9.23 -0.73
N GLY A 26 8.62 8.23 -1.61
CA GLY A 26 8.38 6.83 -1.28
C GLY A 26 9.30 6.34 -0.14
N LEU A 27 10.58 6.71 -0.17
CA LEU A 27 11.51 6.41 0.93
C LEU A 27 11.06 7.05 2.25
N SER A 28 10.62 8.31 2.19
CA SER A 28 10.15 9.04 3.37
C SER A 28 8.93 8.36 3.99
N ASN A 29 8.00 7.84 3.15
CA ASN A 29 6.86 7.06 3.62
C ASN A 29 7.27 5.73 4.27
N ILE A 30 8.31 5.05 3.75
CA ILE A 30 8.86 3.85 4.38
C ILE A 30 9.37 4.20 5.79
N VAL A 31 10.13 5.28 5.92
CA VAL A 31 10.63 5.72 7.23
C VAL A 31 9.47 6.07 8.17
N GLU A 32 8.47 6.81 7.70
CA GLU A 32 7.29 7.15 8.47
C GLU A 32 6.56 5.89 8.96
N PHE A 33 6.32 4.94 8.07
CA PHE A 33 5.71 3.65 8.38
C PHE A 33 6.51 2.87 9.44
N LEU A 34 7.81 2.70 9.25
CA LEU A 34 8.68 1.95 10.17
C LEU A 34 8.75 2.59 11.55
N VAL A 35 8.75 3.92 11.61
CA VAL A 35 8.84 4.67 12.87
C VAL A 35 7.50 4.71 13.57
N TRP A 36 6.38 4.94 12.87
CA TRP A 36 5.09 5.26 13.50
C TRP A 36 4.11 4.09 13.58
N GLU A 37 4.20 3.11 12.69
CA GLU A 37 3.27 1.99 12.61
C GLU A 37 3.92 0.61 12.90
N PRO A 38 4.81 0.47 13.92
CA PRO A 38 5.47 -0.81 14.18
C PRO A 38 4.47 -1.91 14.56
N GLN A 39 3.26 -1.56 15.01
CA GLN A 39 2.18 -2.54 15.26
C GLN A 39 1.83 -3.38 14.03
N ARG A 40 1.95 -2.82 12.82
CA ARG A 40 1.64 -3.53 11.57
C ARG A 40 2.65 -4.64 11.27
N ILE A 41 3.84 -4.54 11.86
CA ILE A 41 4.96 -5.49 11.69
C ILE A 41 5.11 -6.40 12.91
N LEU A 42 5.01 -5.83 14.10
CA LEU A 42 5.30 -6.49 15.37
C LEU A 42 4.05 -7.11 15.99
N GLY A 43 2.85 -6.68 15.61
CA GLY A 43 1.60 -7.06 16.26
C GLY A 43 1.39 -6.47 17.64
N VAL A 44 2.30 -5.59 18.08
CA VAL A 44 2.26 -4.89 19.36
C VAL A 44 2.47 -3.41 19.10
N SER A 45 1.54 -2.58 19.58
CA SER A 45 1.66 -1.13 19.50
C SER A 45 2.67 -0.59 20.50
N LYS A 46 3.23 0.60 20.21
CA LYS A 46 4.11 1.32 21.15
C LYS A 46 3.48 1.49 22.53
N LYS A 47 2.17 1.74 22.57
CA LYS A 47 1.41 1.89 23.82
C LYS A 47 1.36 0.59 24.61
N GLN A 48 1.12 -0.53 23.95
CA GLN A 48 1.16 -1.86 24.59
C GLN A 48 2.57 -2.16 25.09
N TYR A 49 3.60 -1.83 24.31
CA TYR A 49 5.00 -2.01 24.70
C TYR A 49 5.36 -1.22 25.98
N VAL A 50 5.02 0.08 26.01
CA VAL A 50 5.23 0.93 27.19
C VAL A 50 4.48 0.40 28.40
N ARG A 51 3.21 0.01 28.22
CA ARG A 51 2.41 -0.55 29.31
C ARG A 51 3.03 -1.83 29.87
N GLN A 52 3.50 -2.73 29.01
CA GLN A 52 4.14 -3.97 29.41
C GLN A 52 5.43 -3.72 30.23
N ILE A 53 6.23 -2.74 29.83
CA ILE A 53 7.44 -2.34 30.59
C ILE A 53 7.08 -1.76 31.96
N ILE A 54 6.07 -0.89 32.03
CA ILE A 54 5.59 -0.32 33.30
C ILE A 54 5.09 -1.44 34.21
N GLU A 55 4.29 -2.37 33.71
CA GLU A 55 3.78 -3.51 34.46
C GLU A 55 4.93 -4.40 34.99
N TRP A 56 6.00 -4.59 34.22
CA TRP A 56 7.19 -5.32 34.69
C TRP A 56 8.00 -4.55 35.73
N ALA A 57 8.18 -3.25 35.57
CA ALA A 57 8.97 -2.41 36.46
C ALA A 57 8.27 -2.12 37.81
N THR A 58 6.93 -2.20 37.83
CA THR A 58 6.10 -1.94 39.01
C THR A 58 5.61 -3.22 39.71
N ALA A 59 6.15 -4.38 39.33
CA ALA A 59 5.80 -5.64 39.95
C ALA A 59 6.11 -5.61 41.47
N PRO A 60 5.24 -6.16 42.34
CA PRO A 60 5.41 -6.08 43.79
C PRO A 60 6.77 -6.59 44.30
N GLU A 61 7.31 -7.62 43.64
CA GLU A 61 8.64 -8.20 43.92
C GLU A 61 9.82 -7.23 43.70
N LEU A 62 9.60 -6.09 43.05
CA LEU A 62 10.62 -5.09 42.74
C LEU A 62 10.52 -3.82 43.58
N LYS A 63 9.55 -3.74 44.50
CA LYS A 63 9.20 -2.51 45.23
C LYS A 63 10.39 -1.85 45.96
N ASP A 64 11.28 -2.67 46.51
CA ASP A 64 12.41 -2.21 47.33
C ASP A 64 13.77 -2.37 46.61
N LYS A 65 13.75 -2.54 45.27
CA LYS A 65 14.96 -2.68 44.46
C LYS A 65 15.43 -1.34 43.93
N GLU A 66 16.75 -1.20 43.82
CA GLU A 66 17.37 -0.08 43.12
C GLU A 66 17.06 -0.10 41.62
N VAL A 67 17.10 1.07 40.99
CA VAL A 67 16.74 1.26 39.58
C VAL A 67 17.56 0.36 38.66
N GLU A 68 18.85 0.18 38.95
CA GLU A 68 19.76 -0.67 38.18
C GLU A 68 19.36 -2.15 38.24
N GLU A 69 18.86 -2.62 39.39
CA GLU A 69 18.34 -3.99 39.50
C GLU A 69 17.05 -4.17 38.72
N ILE A 70 16.15 -3.18 38.79
CA ILE A 70 14.90 -3.17 38.03
C ILE A 70 15.21 -3.21 36.53
N GLU A 71 16.12 -2.36 36.05
CA GLU A 71 16.57 -2.33 34.66
C GLU A 71 17.14 -3.68 34.21
N SER A 72 17.99 -4.31 35.03
CA SER A 72 18.55 -5.64 34.73
C SER A 72 17.46 -6.70 34.58
N ILE A 73 16.46 -6.71 35.48
CA ILE A 73 15.35 -7.67 35.46
C ILE A 73 14.45 -7.44 34.25
N VAL A 74 14.07 -6.19 33.98
CA VAL A 74 13.26 -5.82 32.80
C VAL A 74 14.01 -6.18 31.52
N SER A 75 15.30 -5.90 31.44
CA SER A 75 16.15 -6.25 30.28
C SER A 75 16.21 -7.76 30.05
N LYS A 76 16.32 -8.57 31.11
CA LYS A 76 16.25 -10.03 31.00
C LYS A 76 14.89 -10.50 30.47
N LYS A 77 13.78 -9.92 30.95
CA LYS A 77 12.42 -10.23 30.46
C LYS A 77 12.26 -9.86 28.98
N LEU A 78 12.78 -8.70 28.57
CA LEU A 78 12.80 -8.25 27.17
C LEU A 78 13.60 -9.22 26.28
N ASN A 79 14.83 -9.55 26.67
CA ASN A 79 15.68 -10.47 25.92
C ASN A 79 15.03 -11.84 25.76
N HIS A 80 14.43 -12.36 26.83
CA HIS A 80 13.70 -13.62 26.77
C HIS A 80 12.54 -13.57 25.76
N LYS A 81 11.71 -12.52 25.81
CA LYS A 81 10.60 -12.32 24.87
C LYS A 81 11.07 -12.21 23.42
N MET A 82 12.18 -11.50 23.18
CA MET A 82 12.79 -11.42 21.86
C MET A 82 13.22 -12.80 21.37
N SER A 83 13.92 -13.59 22.20
CA SER A 83 14.35 -14.94 21.86
C SER A 83 13.17 -15.90 21.57
N GLU A 84 12.06 -15.79 22.30
CA GLU A 84 10.84 -16.59 22.04
C GLU A 84 10.23 -16.30 20.66
N SER A 85 10.33 -15.05 20.20
CA SER A 85 9.75 -14.61 18.93
C SER A 85 10.64 -14.87 17.71
N GLU A 86 11.93 -15.13 17.96
CA GLU A 86 12.98 -15.19 16.95
C GLU A 86 12.80 -16.42 16.05
N GLN A 87 12.92 -16.23 14.73
CA GLN A 87 12.89 -17.33 13.76
C GLN A 87 14.16 -17.34 12.92
N LEU A 88 14.79 -18.50 12.78
CA LEU A 88 16.03 -18.67 12.02
C LEU A 88 15.76 -18.78 10.51
N GLU A 89 14.67 -19.46 10.13
CA GLU A 89 14.32 -19.68 8.73
C GLU A 89 13.51 -18.50 8.15
N THR A 90 13.81 -18.14 6.91
CA THR A 90 13.18 -17.03 6.18
C THR A 90 11.66 -17.06 6.24
N TYR A 91 11.05 -18.23 5.97
CA TYR A 91 9.60 -18.38 5.84
C TYR A 91 8.91 -19.03 7.04
N SER A 92 9.62 -19.19 8.17
CA SER A 92 9.00 -19.68 9.39
C SER A 92 7.81 -18.81 9.81
N LYS A 93 6.77 -19.46 10.34
CA LYS A 93 5.57 -18.82 10.86
C LYS A 93 5.97 -17.73 11.87
N GLN A 94 5.43 -16.54 11.67
CA GLN A 94 5.73 -15.39 12.53
C GLN A 94 5.03 -15.52 13.88
N THR A 95 5.71 -15.05 14.92
CA THR A 95 5.16 -14.92 16.27
C THR A 95 4.99 -13.45 16.62
N MET A 96 3.76 -12.94 16.61
CA MET A 96 3.48 -11.55 17.00
C MET A 96 3.96 -11.27 18.42
N GLY A 97 4.58 -10.11 18.66
CA GLY A 97 5.22 -9.79 19.92
C GLY A 97 6.45 -8.92 19.79
N ILE A 98 7.13 -8.74 20.92
CA ILE A 98 8.45 -8.14 21.01
C ILE A 98 9.45 -9.04 20.27
N CYS A 99 10.25 -8.47 19.37
CA CYS A 99 11.26 -9.22 18.63
C CYS A 99 12.58 -8.46 18.50
N SER A 100 13.63 -9.16 18.07
CA SER A 100 14.89 -8.52 17.72
C SER A 100 14.75 -7.67 16.46
N ALA A 101 15.75 -6.81 16.21
CA ALA A 101 15.83 -6.06 14.96
C ALA A 101 15.91 -7.00 13.73
N ARG A 102 16.60 -8.13 13.85
CA ARG A 102 16.72 -9.11 12.76
C ARG A 102 15.35 -9.70 12.40
N GLU A 103 14.61 -10.14 13.40
CA GLU A 103 13.28 -10.72 13.21
C GLU A 103 12.28 -9.68 12.69
N ALA A 104 12.38 -8.41 13.13
CA ALA A 104 11.59 -7.33 12.57
C ALA A 104 11.86 -7.15 11.06
N VAL A 105 13.12 -7.12 10.66
CA VAL A 105 13.52 -7.04 9.23
C VAL A 105 12.97 -8.24 8.45
N ARG A 106 13.09 -9.47 8.97
CA ARG A 106 12.53 -10.67 8.33
C ARG A 106 11.02 -10.53 8.08
N ARG A 107 10.26 -10.08 9.08
CA ARG A 107 8.80 -9.88 8.95
C ARG A 107 8.45 -8.84 7.91
N ILE A 108 9.13 -7.69 7.95
CA ILE A 108 8.93 -6.59 6.99
C ILE A 108 9.21 -7.09 5.56
N THR A 109 10.41 -7.63 5.34
CA THR A 109 10.88 -7.96 3.99
C THR A 109 10.04 -9.04 3.34
N PHE A 110 9.65 -10.09 4.07
CA PHE A 110 9.04 -11.28 3.47
C PHE A 110 7.53 -11.37 3.67
N PHE A 111 6.92 -10.64 4.61
CA PHE A 111 5.52 -10.87 4.98
C PHE A 111 4.64 -9.61 5.06
N SER A 112 5.21 -8.41 4.97
CA SER A 112 4.43 -7.18 5.10
C SER A 112 3.85 -6.75 3.76
N GLU A 113 2.51 -6.78 3.64
CA GLU A 113 1.78 -6.20 2.51
C GLU A 113 2.06 -4.69 2.40
N GLU A 114 2.01 -3.96 3.53
CA GLU A 114 2.30 -2.52 3.55
C GLU A 114 3.71 -2.20 3.03
N TYR A 115 4.70 -3.04 3.34
CA TYR A 115 6.06 -2.83 2.85
C TYR A 115 6.14 -3.02 1.33
N LEU A 116 5.48 -4.05 0.80
CA LEU A 116 5.37 -4.24 -0.64
C LEU A 116 4.64 -3.07 -1.31
N ASN A 117 3.62 -2.49 -0.68
CA ASN A 117 2.93 -1.33 -1.23
C ASN A 117 3.89 -0.14 -1.38
N LYS A 118 4.74 0.12 -0.38
CA LYS A 118 5.77 1.18 -0.51
C LYS A 118 6.86 0.83 -1.53
N GLU A 119 7.23 -0.44 -1.67
CA GLU A 119 8.16 -0.87 -2.73
C GLU A 119 7.55 -0.65 -4.12
N LEU A 120 6.26 -0.95 -4.31
CA LEU A 120 5.57 -0.70 -5.57
C LEU A 120 5.48 0.80 -5.87
N ASP A 121 5.21 1.63 -4.86
CA ASP A 121 5.18 3.09 -5.05
C ASP A 121 6.51 3.60 -5.64
N ILE A 122 7.63 3.21 -5.02
CA ILE A 122 8.97 3.59 -5.49
C ILE A 122 9.23 3.03 -6.88
N PHE A 123 8.86 1.76 -7.12
CA PHE A 123 9.02 1.11 -8.41
C PHE A 123 8.29 1.86 -9.51
N LEU A 124 7.00 2.12 -9.35
CA LEU A 124 6.18 2.82 -10.34
C LEU A 124 6.61 4.27 -10.54
N SER A 125 7.15 4.95 -9.52
CA SER A 125 7.74 6.30 -9.67
C SER A 125 9.07 6.32 -10.42
N LEU A 126 9.76 5.19 -10.53
CA LEU A 126 11.03 5.07 -11.23
C LEU A 126 10.90 4.42 -12.62
N CYS A 127 9.79 3.74 -12.89
CA CYS A 127 9.48 3.22 -14.22
C CYS A 127 9.42 4.33 -15.26
N SER A 128 9.85 4.03 -16.48
CA SER A 128 9.71 4.95 -17.61
C SER A 128 8.24 5.08 -18.03
N ASP A 129 7.90 6.21 -18.65
CA ASP A 129 6.57 6.42 -19.24
C ASP A 129 6.24 5.32 -20.26
N ASN A 130 7.24 4.88 -21.05
CA ASN A 130 7.09 3.79 -22.02
C ASN A 130 6.75 2.45 -21.35
N TYR A 131 7.37 2.16 -20.20
CA TYR A 131 7.00 0.99 -19.41
C TYR A 131 5.55 1.07 -18.93
N LEU A 132 5.12 2.23 -18.40
CA LEU A 132 3.76 2.41 -17.88
C LEU A 132 2.71 2.38 -19.01
N ASP A 133 3.02 2.93 -20.18
CA ASP A 133 2.17 2.84 -21.37
C ASP A 133 1.95 1.39 -21.80
N GLN A 134 3.03 0.60 -21.89
CA GLN A 134 2.93 -0.82 -22.24
C GLN A 134 2.24 -1.64 -21.14
N PHE A 135 2.51 -1.33 -19.88
CA PHE A 135 1.91 -2.02 -18.75
C PHE A 135 0.41 -1.80 -18.69
N TYR A 136 -0.04 -0.55 -18.61
CA TYR A 136 -1.46 -0.22 -18.51
C TYR A 136 -2.22 -0.44 -19.83
N GLY A 137 -1.54 -0.38 -20.97
CA GLY A 137 -2.10 -0.66 -22.29
C GLY A 137 -2.66 -2.08 -22.44
N GLN A 138 -2.23 -3.03 -21.59
CA GLN A 138 -2.81 -4.37 -21.51
C GLN A 138 -4.26 -4.38 -21.00
N PHE A 139 -4.65 -3.38 -20.21
CA PHE A 139 -5.93 -3.35 -19.49
C PHE A 139 -6.90 -2.31 -20.05
N MET A 140 -6.39 -1.20 -20.57
CA MET A 140 -7.22 -0.12 -21.11
C MET A 140 -6.55 0.51 -22.33
N ARG A 141 -7.36 0.89 -23.32
CA ARG A 141 -6.89 1.63 -24.50
C ARG A 141 -6.83 3.13 -24.24
N PHE A 142 -5.67 3.72 -24.52
CA PHE A 142 -5.40 5.15 -24.44
C PHE A 142 -4.28 5.55 -25.41
N GLU A 143 -4.03 6.84 -25.54
CA GLU A 143 -2.96 7.35 -26.42
C GLU A 143 -1.60 7.19 -25.72
N GLN A 144 -0.70 6.44 -26.34
CA GLN A 144 0.67 6.21 -25.86
C GLN A 144 1.57 7.43 -26.11
N GLY A 145 2.74 7.44 -25.46
CA GLY A 145 3.75 8.50 -25.55
C GLY A 145 3.50 9.64 -24.56
N ALA A 146 2.75 9.38 -23.50
CA ALA A 146 2.31 10.41 -22.57
C ALA A 146 3.00 10.32 -21.21
N SER A 147 3.09 11.46 -20.51
CA SER A 147 3.80 11.54 -19.24
C SER A 147 2.95 11.05 -18.08
N TRP A 148 3.52 10.14 -17.29
CA TRP A 148 2.90 9.59 -16.10
C TRP A 148 3.40 10.26 -14.82
N SER A 149 2.52 10.24 -13.84
CA SER A 149 2.79 10.68 -12.48
C SER A 149 2.22 9.63 -11.54
N THR A 150 2.97 9.24 -10.51
CA THR A 150 2.55 8.17 -9.60
C THR A 150 2.59 8.65 -8.16
N HIS A 151 1.59 8.23 -7.39
CA HIS A 151 1.32 8.72 -6.05
C HIS A 151 0.95 7.55 -5.16
N GLY A 152 1.82 7.22 -4.22
CA GLY A 152 1.49 6.32 -3.13
C GLY A 152 0.64 6.98 -2.06
N ASN A 153 0.16 6.18 -1.11
CA ASN A 153 -0.55 6.63 0.09
C ASN A 153 0.39 7.30 1.13
N SER A 154 1.02 8.37 0.68
CA SER A 154 1.94 9.22 1.43
C SER A 154 1.20 10.23 2.31
N GLY A 155 1.90 10.75 3.32
CA GLY A 155 1.39 11.89 4.10
C GLY A 155 1.16 13.14 3.25
N ILE A 156 1.93 13.36 2.16
CA ILE A 156 1.67 14.47 1.22
C ILE A 156 0.33 14.26 0.50
N PHE A 157 0.04 13.04 0.04
CA PHE A 157 -1.21 12.75 -0.64
C PHE A 157 -2.41 12.97 0.28
N GLU A 158 -2.38 12.39 1.48
CA GLU A 158 -3.44 12.56 2.47
C GLU A 158 -3.58 14.03 2.87
N ALA A 159 -2.46 14.71 3.10
CA ALA A 159 -2.47 16.11 3.50
C ALA A 159 -2.97 17.02 2.38
N SER A 160 -2.76 16.68 1.11
CA SER A 160 -3.17 17.52 -0.03
C SER A 160 -4.65 17.30 -0.38
N THR A 161 -5.06 16.04 -0.50
CA THR A 161 -6.42 15.68 -0.93
C THR A 161 -7.46 15.78 0.19
N GLU A 162 -7.02 15.66 1.45
CA GLU A 162 -7.90 15.49 2.62
C GLU A 162 -8.88 14.31 2.47
N LEU A 163 -8.55 13.34 1.61
CA LEU A 163 -9.34 12.14 1.41
C LEU A 163 -9.23 11.24 2.64
N LYS A 164 -10.28 11.25 3.46
CA LYS A 164 -10.37 10.41 4.68
C LYS A 164 -11.28 9.21 4.54
N ALA A 165 -12.04 9.14 3.44
CA ALA A 165 -13.06 8.13 3.25
C ALA A 165 -12.48 6.76 2.89
N MET A 166 -11.26 6.72 2.35
CA MET A 166 -10.53 5.50 2.07
C MET A 166 -9.02 5.74 2.04
N TYR A 167 -8.27 4.66 2.26
CA TYR A 167 -6.86 4.58 1.93
C TYR A 167 -6.76 3.81 0.60
N MET A 168 -6.12 4.43 -0.39
CA MET A 168 -5.69 3.74 -1.61
C MET A 168 -4.28 3.18 -1.39
N ASP A 169 -3.82 2.29 -2.26
CA ASP A 169 -2.42 1.85 -2.24
C ASP A 169 -1.57 2.76 -3.14
N ASN A 170 -1.93 2.86 -4.43
CA ASN A 170 -1.25 3.73 -5.38
C ASN A 170 -2.20 4.30 -6.46
N LEU A 171 -1.92 5.51 -6.93
CA LEU A 171 -2.54 6.13 -8.10
C LEU A 171 -1.49 6.50 -9.14
N ALA A 172 -1.70 6.08 -10.38
CA ALA A 172 -0.97 6.57 -11.54
C ALA A 172 -1.90 7.44 -12.40
N TYR A 173 -1.42 8.62 -12.79
CA TYR A 173 -2.19 9.57 -13.59
C TYR A 173 -1.42 9.94 -14.85
N ASN A 174 -2.08 9.78 -15.99
CA ASN A 174 -1.63 10.23 -17.28
C ASN A 174 -2.49 11.42 -17.71
N HIS A 175 -1.93 12.62 -17.61
CA HIS A 175 -2.67 13.86 -17.85
C HIS A 175 -3.06 14.04 -19.32
N GLN A 176 -2.20 13.65 -20.26
CA GLN A 176 -2.45 13.84 -21.69
C GLN A 176 -3.54 12.89 -22.20
N SER A 177 -3.52 11.63 -21.78
CA SER A 177 -4.57 10.66 -22.07
C SER A 177 -5.81 10.78 -21.17
N ASN A 178 -5.78 11.70 -20.19
CA ASN A 178 -6.79 11.89 -19.16
C ASN A 178 -7.21 10.55 -18.52
N LEU A 179 -6.23 9.80 -18.02
CA LEU A 179 -6.40 8.45 -17.49
C LEU A 179 -5.90 8.39 -16.05
N LEU A 180 -6.80 8.04 -15.13
CA LEU A 180 -6.48 7.66 -13.77
C LEU A 180 -6.46 6.13 -13.66
N VAL A 181 -5.35 5.60 -13.14
CA VAL A 181 -5.23 4.19 -12.75
C VAL A 181 -5.07 4.12 -11.24
N ALA A 182 -6.00 3.45 -10.57
CA ALA A 182 -5.86 3.04 -9.19
C ALA A 182 -5.28 1.62 -9.15
N ASN A 183 -4.07 1.50 -8.59
CA ASN A 183 -3.45 0.20 -8.34
C ASN A 183 -3.81 -0.22 -6.92
N GLU A 184 -4.65 -1.24 -6.79
CA GLU A 184 -4.94 -1.87 -5.51
C GLU A 184 -4.14 -3.16 -5.36
N LEU A 185 -3.45 -3.29 -4.25
CA LEU A 185 -2.58 -4.40 -3.96
C LEU A 185 -3.27 -5.36 -2.99
N LYS A 186 -3.04 -6.65 -3.21
CA LYS A 186 -3.45 -7.73 -2.31
C LYS A 186 -2.30 -8.72 -2.24
N PHE A 187 -1.82 -9.12 -1.06
CA PHE A 187 -0.84 -10.20 -0.97
C PHE A 187 -1.44 -11.52 -1.51
N ASN A 188 -2.24 -12.18 -0.68
CA ASN A 188 -3.10 -13.32 -1.02
C ASN A 188 -4.55 -13.05 -0.54
N GLY A 189 -4.83 -11.80 -0.16
CA GLY A 189 -6.12 -11.37 0.37
C GLY A 189 -7.18 -11.26 -0.71
N ARG A 190 -8.45 -11.40 -0.31
CA ARG A 190 -9.58 -11.10 -1.20
C ARG A 190 -9.83 -9.59 -1.21
N LYS A 191 -10.31 -9.08 -2.33
CA LYS A 191 -10.88 -7.73 -2.43
C LYS A 191 -11.88 -7.50 -1.30
N ASN A 192 -11.84 -6.32 -0.67
CA ASN A 192 -12.84 -5.96 0.32
C ASN A 192 -14.25 -5.89 -0.30
N PRO A 193 -15.32 -6.16 0.46
CA PRO A 193 -16.67 -6.24 -0.11
C PRO A 193 -17.30 -4.92 -0.60
N ASP A 194 -16.65 -3.77 -0.35
CA ASP A 194 -17.15 -2.41 -0.62
C ASP A 194 -16.11 -1.56 -1.37
N GLN A 195 -15.16 -2.21 -2.02
CA GLN A 195 -13.94 -1.58 -2.47
C GLN A 195 -14.11 -0.83 -3.80
N LEU A 196 -14.88 -1.39 -4.73
CA LEU A 196 -15.16 -0.73 -6.01
C LEU A 196 -15.87 0.60 -5.76
N LEU A 197 -16.91 0.57 -4.93
CA LEU A 197 -17.70 1.76 -4.62
C LEU A 197 -16.88 2.82 -3.85
N LYS A 198 -15.94 2.39 -2.98
CA LYS A 198 -14.99 3.31 -2.33
C LYS A 198 -14.07 3.97 -3.34
N TYR A 199 -13.55 3.22 -4.32
CA TYR A 199 -12.72 3.79 -5.37
C TYR A 199 -13.49 4.79 -6.25
N CYS A 200 -14.78 4.53 -6.53
CA CYS A 200 -15.65 5.52 -7.18
C CYS A 200 -15.82 6.79 -6.32
N LEU A 201 -15.96 6.65 -5.01
CA LEU A 201 -16.02 7.79 -4.09
C LEU A 201 -14.71 8.59 -4.07
N MET A 202 -13.56 7.92 -4.10
CA MET A 202 -12.27 8.61 -4.24
C MET A 202 -12.19 9.35 -5.57
N TYR A 203 -12.59 8.72 -6.67
CA TYR A 203 -12.61 9.35 -7.99
C TYR A 203 -13.45 10.64 -7.98
N GLU A 204 -14.67 10.57 -7.46
CA GLU A 204 -15.56 11.74 -7.30
C GLU A 204 -14.88 12.83 -6.48
N HIS A 205 -14.31 12.49 -5.32
CA HIS A 205 -13.63 13.45 -4.45
C HIS A 205 -12.42 14.12 -5.13
N LEU A 206 -11.61 13.35 -5.87
CA LEU A 206 -10.48 13.89 -6.62
C LEU A 206 -10.95 14.83 -7.73
N LEU A 207 -12.04 14.48 -8.42
CA LEU A 207 -12.65 15.29 -9.47
C LEU A 207 -13.21 16.60 -8.91
N GLU A 208 -14.00 16.54 -7.85
CA GLU A 208 -14.59 17.71 -7.18
C GLU A 208 -13.54 18.69 -6.67
N LYS A 209 -12.41 18.16 -6.20
CA LYS A 209 -11.29 18.94 -5.69
C LYS A 209 -10.32 19.42 -6.78
N GLY A 210 -10.54 19.01 -8.03
CA GLY A 210 -9.69 19.39 -9.17
C GLY A 210 -8.30 18.73 -9.16
N PHE A 211 -8.16 17.57 -8.52
CA PHE A 211 -6.93 16.77 -8.56
C PHE A 211 -6.78 15.96 -9.86
N ILE A 212 -7.88 15.73 -10.56
CA ILE A 212 -7.95 15.12 -11.89
C ILE A 212 -8.81 15.97 -12.81
N ASP A 213 -8.61 15.84 -14.12
CA ASP A 213 -9.36 16.59 -15.11
C ASP A 213 -10.76 15.98 -15.32
N LYS A 214 -11.69 16.82 -15.79
CA LYS A 214 -13.05 16.35 -16.11
C LYS A 214 -13.00 15.30 -17.23
N GLY A 215 -13.82 14.27 -17.08
CA GLY A 215 -13.91 13.18 -18.06
C GLY A 215 -12.73 12.22 -18.03
N ALA A 216 -11.96 12.17 -16.93
CA ALA A 216 -10.89 11.20 -16.78
C ALA A 216 -11.43 9.77 -16.92
N LYS A 217 -10.77 8.97 -17.76
CA LYS A 217 -10.98 7.53 -17.78
C LYS A 217 -10.48 6.95 -16.47
N PHE A 218 -11.16 5.94 -15.95
CA PHE A 218 -10.81 5.35 -14.67
C PHE A 218 -10.63 3.84 -14.77
N LEU A 219 -9.41 3.38 -14.49
CA LEU A 219 -9.06 1.98 -14.35
C LEU A 219 -8.80 1.66 -12.87
N LEU A 220 -9.50 0.68 -12.32
CA LEU A 220 -9.12 0.03 -11.07
C LEU A 220 -8.43 -1.30 -11.38
N LEU A 221 -7.13 -1.35 -11.15
CA LEU A 221 -6.28 -2.51 -11.37
C LEU A 221 -5.98 -3.21 -10.04
N PHE A 222 -6.44 -4.44 -9.90
CA PHE A 222 -6.09 -5.31 -8.78
C PHE A 222 -4.80 -6.08 -9.07
N ILE A 223 -3.80 -5.91 -8.23
CA ILE A 223 -2.52 -6.63 -8.30
C ILE A 223 -2.46 -7.58 -7.10
N GLY A 224 -2.47 -8.90 -7.33
CA GLY A 224 -2.49 -9.84 -6.21
C GLY A 224 -2.01 -11.26 -6.45
N GLY A 225 -2.11 -12.12 -5.43
CA GLY A 225 -1.71 -13.53 -5.54
C GLY A 225 -2.60 -14.35 -6.48
N SER A 226 -3.83 -13.90 -6.73
CA SER A 226 -4.80 -14.54 -7.63
C SER A 226 -5.54 -13.51 -8.47
N ALA A 227 -5.89 -13.87 -9.70
CA ALA A 227 -6.75 -13.05 -10.55
C ALA A 227 -8.17 -12.92 -9.95
N LEU A 228 -8.90 -11.89 -10.33
CA LEU A 228 -10.30 -11.74 -9.93
C LEU A 228 -11.16 -12.84 -10.55
N GLU A 229 -11.96 -13.51 -9.73
CA GLU A 229 -12.81 -14.64 -10.13
C GLU A 229 -14.13 -14.21 -10.81
N SER A 230 -14.39 -12.92 -11.01
CA SER A 230 -15.69 -12.42 -11.49
C SER A 230 -15.54 -11.15 -12.33
N ASN A 231 -16.42 -10.99 -13.32
CA ASN A 231 -16.47 -9.77 -14.12
C ASN A 231 -16.95 -8.56 -13.31
N LYS A 232 -16.70 -7.35 -13.84
CA LYS A 232 -17.08 -6.07 -13.24
C LYS A 232 -18.52 -6.07 -12.72
N GLN A 233 -19.49 -6.45 -13.56
CA GLN A 233 -20.91 -6.36 -13.20
C GLN A 233 -21.24 -7.22 -11.98
N CYS A 234 -20.77 -8.47 -11.96
CA CYS A 234 -21.02 -9.36 -10.82
C CYS A 234 -20.39 -8.84 -9.53
N LEU A 235 -19.20 -8.22 -9.60
CA LEU A 235 -18.57 -7.60 -8.45
C LEU A 235 -19.38 -6.40 -7.94
N VAL A 236 -19.80 -5.51 -8.84
CA VAL A 236 -20.63 -4.34 -8.52
C VAL A 236 -21.96 -4.76 -7.89
N ASP A 237 -22.68 -5.72 -8.48
CA ASP A 237 -23.96 -6.19 -7.97
C ASP A 237 -23.84 -6.73 -6.54
N ARG A 238 -22.74 -7.45 -6.25
CA ARG A 238 -22.44 -7.95 -4.91
C ARG A 238 -22.18 -6.81 -3.91
N GLU A 239 -21.42 -5.78 -4.30
CA GLU A 239 -21.17 -4.62 -3.43
C GLU A 239 -22.45 -3.82 -3.18
N LEU A 240 -23.26 -3.57 -4.21
CA LEU A 240 -24.54 -2.87 -4.09
C LEU A 240 -25.51 -3.63 -3.19
N ALA A 241 -25.63 -4.94 -3.37
CA ALA A 241 -26.46 -5.79 -2.52
C ALA A 241 -26.01 -5.75 -1.04
N LEU A 242 -24.70 -5.73 -0.79
CA LEU A 242 -24.16 -5.56 0.56
C LEU A 242 -24.51 -4.18 1.13
N CYS A 243 -24.34 -3.12 0.35
CA CYS A 243 -24.60 -1.76 0.78
C CYS A 243 -26.08 -1.56 1.13
N HIS A 244 -26.99 -2.09 0.31
CA HIS A 244 -28.43 -2.10 0.59
C HIS A 244 -28.80 -2.90 1.84
N LYS A 245 -28.11 -4.01 2.13
CA LYS A 245 -28.32 -4.79 3.36
C LYS A 245 -27.83 -4.07 4.63
N ARG A 246 -26.95 -3.08 4.51
CA ARG A 246 -26.32 -2.37 5.63
C ARG A 246 -26.30 -0.84 5.41
N PRO A 247 -27.47 -0.20 5.26
CA PRO A 247 -27.56 1.20 4.84
C PRO A 247 -26.92 2.16 5.85
N LYS A 248 -27.07 1.91 7.17
CA LYS A 248 -26.42 2.74 8.21
C LYS A 248 -24.91 2.87 8.04
N LYS A 249 -24.26 1.86 7.45
CA LYS A 249 -22.81 1.85 7.22
C LYS A 249 -22.45 2.37 5.83
N TYR A 250 -23.29 2.11 4.82
CA TYR A 250 -22.89 2.24 3.41
C TYR A 250 -23.78 3.16 2.57
N GLN A 251 -24.74 3.88 3.16
CA GLN A 251 -25.63 4.77 2.43
C GLN A 251 -24.89 5.80 1.57
N TYR A 252 -23.73 6.29 2.03
CA TYR A 252 -22.91 7.25 1.29
C TYR A 252 -22.33 6.69 -0.03
N LEU A 253 -22.27 5.36 -0.16
CA LEU A 253 -21.81 4.64 -1.36
C LEU A 253 -22.94 4.34 -2.36
N LEU A 254 -24.20 4.63 -2.00
CA LEU A 254 -25.39 4.38 -2.83
C LEU A 254 -25.92 5.64 -3.51
N ARG A 255 -25.10 6.70 -3.58
CA ARG A 255 -25.43 7.96 -4.25
C ARG A 255 -25.43 7.77 -5.77
N GLN A 256 -26.36 8.42 -6.46
CA GLN A 256 -26.53 8.24 -7.92
C GLN A 256 -25.27 8.65 -8.68
N GLU A 257 -24.62 9.72 -8.23
CA GLU A 257 -23.38 10.24 -8.82
C GLU A 257 -22.26 9.20 -8.81
N LEU A 258 -22.22 8.33 -7.79
CA LEU A 258 -21.25 7.24 -7.72
C LEU A 258 -21.60 6.10 -8.69
N LEU A 259 -22.88 5.83 -8.92
CA LEU A 259 -23.32 4.80 -9.86
C LEU A 259 -22.97 5.20 -11.31
N ASP A 260 -23.06 6.48 -11.65
CA ASP A 260 -22.65 6.99 -12.95
C ASP A 260 -21.13 6.79 -13.17
N ILE A 261 -20.32 6.90 -12.11
CA ILE A 261 -18.87 6.60 -12.14
C ILE A 261 -18.64 5.09 -12.29
N VAL A 262 -19.43 4.25 -11.62
CA VAL A 262 -19.34 2.78 -11.74
C VAL A 262 -19.55 2.33 -13.19
N ASP A 263 -20.47 2.97 -13.91
CA ASP A 263 -20.72 2.63 -15.32
C ASP A 263 -19.49 2.88 -16.20
N CYS A 264 -18.74 3.95 -15.92
CA CYS A 264 -17.51 4.32 -16.66
C CYS A 264 -16.22 3.65 -16.12
N LEU A 265 -16.27 3.02 -14.95
CA LEU A 265 -15.12 2.36 -14.33
C LEU A 265 -14.72 1.10 -15.11
N GLU A 266 -13.45 0.98 -15.48
CA GLU A 266 -12.88 -0.30 -15.91
C GLU A 266 -12.25 -1.03 -14.73
N VAL A 267 -12.44 -2.35 -14.67
CA VAL A 267 -11.90 -3.21 -13.61
C VAL A 267 -11.07 -4.30 -14.23
N ALA A 268 -9.80 -4.35 -13.85
CA ALA A 268 -8.86 -5.38 -14.31
C ALA A 268 -8.14 -6.01 -13.13
N SER A 269 -7.47 -7.13 -13.39
CA SER A 269 -6.58 -7.74 -12.41
C SER A 269 -5.38 -8.39 -13.07
N ILE A 270 -4.24 -8.35 -12.39
CA ILE A 270 -3.02 -9.06 -12.75
C ILE A 270 -2.48 -9.77 -11.51
N THR A 271 -1.87 -10.95 -11.70
CA THR A 271 -1.19 -11.61 -10.59
C THR A 271 0.23 -11.06 -10.38
N TRP A 272 0.78 -11.18 -9.18
CA TRP A 272 2.21 -10.86 -8.94
C TRP A 272 3.14 -11.65 -9.87
N GLN A 273 2.80 -12.91 -10.16
CA GLN A 273 3.54 -13.76 -11.09
C GLN A 273 3.44 -13.24 -12.53
N SER A 274 2.25 -12.84 -12.98
CA SER A 274 2.05 -12.26 -14.31
C SER A 274 2.73 -10.89 -14.46
N LEU A 275 2.84 -10.11 -13.37
CA LEU A 275 3.63 -8.87 -13.37
C LEU A 275 5.13 -9.14 -13.58
N ILE A 276 5.67 -10.19 -12.95
CA ILE A 276 7.05 -10.65 -13.18
C ILE A 276 7.24 -11.07 -14.64
N GLU A 277 6.29 -11.81 -15.19
CA GLU A 277 6.30 -12.24 -16.60
C GLU A 277 6.28 -11.04 -17.55
N PHE A 278 5.40 -10.07 -17.31
CA PHE A 278 5.38 -8.82 -18.05
C PHE A 278 6.75 -8.11 -18.01
N ASN A 279 7.35 -7.98 -16.82
CA ASN A 279 8.67 -7.35 -16.68
C ASN A 279 9.74 -8.07 -17.49
N ASN A 280 9.72 -9.41 -17.49
CA ASN A 280 10.67 -10.22 -18.25
C ASN A 280 10.48 -10.07 -19.76
N CYS A 281 9.23 -10.03 -20.25
CA CYS A 281 8.93 -9.75 -21.66
C CYS A 281 9.39 -8.33 -22.05
N TYR A 282 9.06 -7.32 -21.24
CA TYR A 282 9.47 -5.95 -21.49
C TYR A 282 11.00 -5.81 -21.56
N LEU A 283 11.73 -6.47 -20.65
CA LEU A 283 13.20 -6.54 -20.65
C LEU A 283 13.78 -7.18 -21.93
N ALA A 284 13.11 -8.20 -22.48
CA ALA A 284 13.58 -8.92 -23.65
C ALA A 284 13.27 -8.20 -24.98
N GLU A 285 12.15 -7.49 -25.03
CA GLU A 285 11.63 -6.88 -26.27
C GLU A 285 12.11 -5.43 -26.47
N ASN A 286 12.56 -4.76 -25.41
CA ASN A 286 12.95 -3.34 -25.47
C ASN A 286 14.46 -3.16 -25.25
N SER A 287 15.06 -2.19 -25.96
CA SER A 287 16.45 -1.80 -25.74
C SER A 287 16.55 -0.82 -24.58
N LEU A 288 16.73 -1.34 -23.37
CA LEU A 288 16.67 -0.56 -22.12
C LEU A 288 18.05 -0.13 -21.63
N CYS A 289 18.10 1.02 -20.93
CA CYS A 289 19.31 1.43 -20.22
C CYS A 289 19.57 0.52 -19.00
N GLN A 290 20.81 0.51 -18.50
CA GLN A 290 21.18 -0.33 -17.35
C GLN A 290 20.34 -0.04 -16.09
N VAL A 291 19.94 1.23 -15.89
CA VAL A 291 19.17 1.63 -14.70
C VAL A 291 17.79 0.97 -14.71
N GLU A 292 17.08 1.04 -15.85
CA GLU A 292 15.76 0.44 -16.00
C GLU A 292 15.82 -1.10 -15.92
N GLN A 293 16.86 -1.72 -16.49
CA GLN A 293 17.09 -3.16 -16.34
C GLN A 293 17.23 -3.57 -14.87
N LYS A 294 18.07 -2.84 -14.10
CA LYS A 294 18.28 -3.10 -12.67
C LYS A 294 17.02 -2.87 -11.84
N LEU A 295 16.21 -1.86 -12.19
CA LEU A 295 14.94 -1.59 -11.54
C LEU A 295 13.97 -2.77 -11.68
N LEU A 296 13.74 -3.22 -12.92
CA LEU A 296 12.80 -4.32 -13.22
C LEU A 296 13.28 -5.65 -12.62
N GLN A 297 14.57 -5.97 -12.77
CA GLN A 297 15.15 -7.18 -12.20
C GLN A 297 15.14 -7.16 -10.67
N GLY A 298 15.48 -6.03 -10.06
CA GLY A 298 15.48 -5.87 -8.60
C GLY A 298 14.08 -5.98 -8.01
N PHE A 299 13.08 -5.40 -8.66
CA PHE A 299 11.69 -5.53 -8.24
C PHE A 299 11.19 -6.98 -8.38
N ASN A 300 11.50 -7.65 -9.50
CA ASN A 300 11.19 -9.07 -9.69
C ASN A 300 11.82 -9.94 -8.58
N GLN A 301 13.10 -9.69 -8.24
CA GLN A 301 13.79 -10.41 -7.17
C GLN A 301 13.13 -10.16 -5.80
N SER A 302 12.73 -8.92 -5.49
CA SER A 302 12.02 -8.60 -4.25
C SER A 302 10.68 -9.33 -4.18
N LEU A 303 9.87 -9.30 -5.26
CA LEU A 303 8.61 -10.02 -5.34
C LEU A 303 8.80 -11.53 -5.13
N GLN A 304 9.74 -12.14 -5.84
CA GLN A 304 10.03 -13.57 -5.73
C GLN A 304 10.47 -13.99 -4.32
N SER A 305 11.03 -13.08 -3.53
CA SER A 305 11.40 -13.36 -2.15
C SER A 305 10.23 -13.33 -1.16
N LYS A 306 9.08 -12.77 -1.55
CA LYS A 306 7.95 -12.62 -0.61
C LYS A 306 7.35 -13.99 -0.27
N SER A 307 7.01 -14.16 1.01
CA SER A 307 6.46 -15.42 1.53
C SER A 307 5.25 -15.93 0.75
N PHE A 308 4.34 -15.04 0.34
CA PHE A 308 3.12 -15.41 -0.38
C PHE A 308 3.39 -16.04 -1.75
N MET A 309 4.56 -15.77 -2.37
CA MET A 309 4.99 -16.43 -3.61
C MET A 309 5.40 -17.89 -3.40
N HIS A 310 5.66 -18.28 -2.15
CA HIS A 310 6.07 -19.63 -1.77
C HIS A 310 4.99 -20.43 -1.06
N LEU A 311 4.00 -19.74 -0.47
CA LEU A 311 2.92 -20.34 0.33
C LEU A 311 1.76 -20.89 -0.52
N SER A 312 1.88 -20.87 -1.85
CA SER A 312 0.88 -21.33 -2.83
C SER A 312 1.25 -22.66 -3.50
N ARG A 313 2.15 -23.46 -2.90
CA ARG A 313 2.49 -24.82 -3.35
C ARG A 313 2.06 -25.86 -2.33
#